data_AF-A0A6V7JAG0-F1
#
_entry.id   AF-A0A6V7JAG0-F1
#
_cell.length_a   1.000
_cell.length_b   1.000
_cell.length_c   1.000
_cell.angle_alpha   90.00
_cell.angle_beta   90.00
_cell.angle_gamma   90.00
#
_symmetry.space_group_name_H-M   'P 1'
#
loop_
_entity.id
_entity.type
_entity.pdbx_description
1 polymer ?
#
loop_
_entity_poly.entity_id
_entity_poly.type
_entity_poly.pdbx_seq_one_letter_code
_entity_poly.pdbx_strand_id
1 'polypeptide(L)'
;NDLKDERRRAQMAAARQVLERSTMMLLTSSKACLRHPECPSAKENRDTVFCQMRRAMDLIHYVVKDGVLDCSESQSYSNSQ
;
A
#
# COMPACT_ATOMS: atom_id res chain seq x y z
N ASN A 1 -28.02 -1.15 -2.19
CA ASN A 1 -26.77 -0.98 -2.97
C ASN A 1 -25.76 -0.13 -2.20
N ASP A 2 -26.11 0.39 -1.02
CA ASP A 2 -25.39 1.48 -0.36
C ASP A 2 -24.17 1.04 0.47
N LEU A 3 -24.21 -0.17 1.05
CA LEU A 3 -23.08 -0.69 1.83
C LEU A 3 -21.83 -0.93 0.98
N LYS A 4 -22.00 -1.29 -0.30
CA LYS A 4 -20.88 -1.44 -1.26
C LYS A 4 -20.25 -0.09 -1.56
N ASP A 5 -21.06 0.94 -1.79
CA ASP A 5 -20.57 2.29 -2.06
C ASP A 5 -19.92 2.93 -0.83
N GLU A 6 -20.46 2.67 0.36
CA GLU A 6 -19.87 3.14 1.62
C GLU A 6 -18.51 2.48 1.89
N ARG A 7 -18.40 1.17 1.66
CA ARG A 7 -17.12 0.47 1.74
C ARG A 7 -16.09 1.03 0.77
N ARG A 8 -16.48 1.32 -0.48
CA ARG A 8 -15.60 1.92 -1.49
C ARG A 8 -15.13 3.31 -1.06
N ARG A 9 -16.04 4.15 -0.54
CA ARG A 9 -15.69 5.47 0.01
C ARG A 9 -14.70 5.36 1.17
N ALA A 10 -14.94 4.46 2.11
CA ALA A 10 -14.05 4.24 3.25
C ALA A 10 -12.65 3.78 2.81
N GLN A 11 -12.57 2.82 1.89
CA GLN A 11 -11.30 2.34 1.32
C GLN A 11 -10.55 3.44 0.57
N MET A 12 -11.25 4.24 -0.23
CA MET A 12 -10.68 5.40 -0.92
C MET A 12 -10.11 6.43 0.07
N ALA A 13 -10.88 6.77 1.11
CA ALA A 13 -10.45 7.73 2.12
C ALA A 13 -9.21 7.23 2.89
N ALA A 14 -9.20 5.95 3.28
CA ALA A 14 -8.07 5.33 3.95
C ALA A 14 -6.81 5.32 3.07
N ALA A 15 -6.93 4.92 1.80
CA ALA A 15 -5.80 4.89 0.87
C ALA A 15 -5.22 6.29 0.62
N ARG A 16 -6.08 7.31 0.46
CA ARG A 16 -5.65 8.70 0.33
C ARG A 16 -4.89 9.19 1.55
N GLN A 17 -5.38 8.90 2.75
CA GLN A 17 -4.71 9.30 3.98
C GLN A 17 -3.31 8.69 4.10
N VAL A 18 -3.12 7.43 3.67
CA VAL A 18 -1.79 6.81 3.61
C VAL A 18 -0.88 7.61 2.67
N LEU A 19 -1.32 7.93 1.45
CA LEU A 19 -0.53 8.68 0.48
C LEU A 19 -0.15 10.09 0.99
N GLU A 20 -1.10 10.80 1.60
CA GLU A 20 -0.88 12.13 2.16
C GLU A 20 0.23 12.10 3.24
N ARG A 21 0.15 11.16 4.19
CA ARG A 21 1.15 11.01 5.26
C ARG A 21 2.49 10.51 4.71
N SER A 22 2.46 9.54 3.80
CA SER A 22 3.67 8.94 3.25
C SER A 22 4.48 9.90 2.38
N THR A 23 3.87 10.95 1.81
CA THR A 23 4.59 11.95 0.99
C THR A 23 5.74 12.59 1.75
N MET A 24 5.49 13.12 2.94
CA MET A 24 6.54 13.72 3.77
C MET A 24 7.50 12.66 4.34
N MET A 25 6.99 11.48 4.67
CA MET A 25 7.83 10.38 5.15
C MET A 25 8.81 9.90 4.08
N LEU A 26 8.41 9.85 2.81
CA LEU A 26 9.27 9.43 1.70
C LEU A 26 10.39 10.45 1.49
N LEU A 27 10.08 11.74 1.52
CA LEU A 27 11.08 12.80 1.45
C LEU A 27 12.11 12.65 2.58
N THR A 28 11.63 12.47 3.82
CA THR A 28 12.47 12.42 5.02
C THR A 28 13.34 11.16 5.05
N SER A 29 12.76 9.99 4.75
CA SER A 29 13.49 8.72 4.68
C SER A 29 14.49 8.68 3.52
N SER A 30 14.15 9.26 2.37
CA SER A 30 15.08 9.40 1.24
C SER A 30 16.27 10.30 1.60
N LYS A 31 16.01 11.41 2.30
CA LYS A 31 17.06 12.29 2.81
C LYS A 31 18.00 11.57 3.79
N ALA A 32 17.47 10.71 4.65
CA ALA A 32 18.29 9.88 5.53
C ALA A 32 19.18 8.89 4.76
N CYS A 33 18.64 8.24 3.71
CA CYS A 33 19.40 7.34 2.83
C CYS A 33 20.57 8.04 2.12
N LEU A 34 20.38 9.29 1.71
CA LEU A 34 21.44 10.08 1.06
C LEU A 34 22.57 10.45 2.02
N ARG A 35 22.26 10.66 3.30
CA ARG A 35 23.28 10.98 4.32
C ARG A 35 24.01 9.75 4.84
N HIS A 36 23.35 8.60 4.80
CA HIS A 36 23.86 7.35 5.36
C HIS A 36 23.69 6.20 4.36
N PRO A 37 24.45 6.20 3.25
CA PRO A 37 24.30 5.23 2.17
C PRO A 37 24.58 3.79 2.59
N GLU A 38 25.37 3.57 3.65
CA GLU A 38 25.69 2.24 4.17
C GLU A 38 24.76 1.78 5.29
N CYS A 39 23.80 2.61 5.73
CA CYS A 39 22.88 2.26 6.81
C CYS A 39 21.72 1.39 6.27
N PRO A 40 21.61 0.10 6.65
CA PRO A 40 20.55 -0.78 6.16
C PRO A 40 19.17 -0.31 6.61
N SER A 41 19.04 0.14 7.86
CA SER A 41 17.77 0.62 8.42
C SER A 41 17.26 1.87 7.71
N ALA A 42 18.14 2.76 7.21
CA ALA A 42 17.73 3.91 6.43
C ALA A 42 17.08 3.47 5.10
N LYS A 43 17.72 2.52 4.40
CA LYS A 43 17.19 1.92 3.16
C LYS A 43 15.86 1.22 3.39
N GLU A 44 15.80 0.36 4.41
CA GLU A 44 14.60 -0.40 4.76
C GLU A 44 13.42 0.52 5.11
N ASN A 45 13.67 1.60 5.86
CA ASN A 45 12.64 2.59 6.18
C ASN A 45 12.09 3.26 4.90
N ARG A 46 12.97 3.74 4.02
CA ARG A 46 12.56 4.34 2.74
C ARG A 46 11.77 3.35 1.89
N ASP A 47 12.25 2.11 1.79
CA ASP A 47 11.62 1.07 0.98
C ASP A 47 10.26 0.66 1.56
N THR A 48 10.12 0.66 2.89
CA THR A 48 8.84 0.42 3.59
C THR A 48 7.82 1.52 3.28
N VAL A 49 8.21 2.80 3.38
CA VAL A 49 7.33 3.92 3.04
C VAL A 49 6.90 3.83 1.57
N PHE A 50 7.84 3.56 0.67
CA PHE A 50 7.53 3.40 -0.76
C PHE A 50 6.58 2.22 -1.02
N CYS A 51 6.76 1.10 -0.31
CA CYS A 51 5.89 -0.06 -0.40
C CYS A 51 4.45 0.26 0.08
N GLN A 52 4.31 1.02 1.17
CA GLN A 52 3.01 1.49 1.66
C GLN A 52 2.31 2.39 0.63
N MET A 53 3.04 3.32 0.01
CA MET A 53 2.50 4.18 -1.05
C MET A 53 2.03 3.36 -2.25
N ARG A 54 2.84 2.39 -2.71
CA ARG A 54 2.46 1.51 -3.82
C ARG A 54 1.16 0.76 -3.52
N ARG A 55 1.05 0.13 -2.35
CA ARG A 55 -0.16 -0.57 -1.91
C ARG A 55 -1.38 0.35 -1.85
N ALA A 56 -1.23 1.59 -1.38
CA ALA A 56 -2.31 2.56 -1.35
C ALA A 56 -2.76 2.97 -2.76
N MET A 57 -1.82 3.16 -3.70
CA MET A 57 -2.14 3.40 -5.11
C MET A 57 -2.85 2.21 -5.74
N ASP A 58 -2.39 0.98 -5.47
CA ASP A 58 -3.03 -0.25 -5.95
C ASP A 58 -4.47 -0.36 -5.42
N LEU A 59 -4.69 -0.01 -4.15
CA LEU A 59 -6.03 0.02 -3.56
C LEU A 59 -6.94 1.09 -4.20
N ILE A 60 -6.42 2.28 -4.47
CA ILE A 60 -7.17 3.33 -5.20
C ILE A 60 -7.52 2.82 -6.60
N HIS A 61 -6.56 2.22 -7.30
CA HIS A 61 -6.78 1.64 -8.62
C HIS A 61 -7.89 0.59 -8.60
N TYR A 62 -7.84 -0.32 -7.63
CA TYR A 62 -8.84 -1.36 -7.41
C TYR A 62 -10.23 -0.77 -7.16
N VAL A 63 -10.34 0.20 -6.24
CA VAL A 63 -11.63 0.84 -5.88
C VAL A 63 -12.23 1.60 -7.06
N VAL A 64 -11.40 2.26 -7.88
CA VAL A 64 -11.86 3.02 -9.06
C VAL A 64 -12.29 2.10 -10.20
N LYS A 65 -11.61 0.97 -10.42
CA LYS A 65 -11.90 0.00 -11.50
C LYS A 65 -12.99 -1.03 -11.16
N ASP A 66 -13.86 -0.76 -10.18
CA ASP A 66 -14.92 -1.67 -9.74
C ASP A 66 -14.48 -3.00 -9.09
N GLY A 67 -13.19 -3.21 -8.82
CA GLY A 67 -12.71 -4.37 -8.06
C GLY A 67 -12.58 -5.67 -8.85
N VAL A 68 -12.14 -5.62 -10.11
CA VAL A 68 -11.83 -6.82 -10.92
C VAL A 68 -10.45 -7.38 -10.56
N LEU A 69 -10.29 -7.80 -9.32
CA LEU A 69 -9.35 -8.85 -8.92
C LEU A 69 -10.10 -9.67 -7.89
N ASP A 70 -10.87 -10.66 -8.36
CA ASP A 70 -11.06 -11.86 -7.56
C ASP A 70 -9.64 -12.34 -7.23
N CYS A 71 -9.22 -12.12 -5.98
CA CYS A 71 -8.11 -12.84 -5.39
C CYS A 71 -8.55 -14.30 -5.37
N SER A 72 -8.43 -14.99 -6.52
CA SER A 72 -8.36 -16.43 -6.58
C SER A 72 -7.28 -16.81 -5.58
N GLU A 73 -7.76 -17.44 -4.52
CA GLU A 73 -7.01 -17.82 -3.34
C GLU A 73 -5.67 -18.41 -3.74
N SER A 74 -4.60 -17.68 -3.46
CA SER A 74 -3.29 -18.28 -3.22
C SER A 74 -3.33 -19.00 -1.87
N GLN A 75 -4.22 -19.99 -1.74
CA GLN A 75 -4.16 -21.02 -0.70
C GLN A 75 -3.84 -22.33 -1.42
N SER A 76 -2.57 -22.47 -1.72
CA SER A 76 -1.93 -23.70 -2.17
C SER A 76 -2.43 -24.90 -1.36
N TYR A 77 -2.88 -25.93 -2.09
CA TYR A 77 -2.89 -27.35 -1.73
C TYR A 77 -2.29 -27.69 -0.36
N SER A 78 -3.14 -28.03 0.62
CA SER A 78 -2.75 -28.75 1.83
C SER A 78 -3.96 -29.51 2.38
N ASN A 79 -4.28 -30.62 1.73
CA ASN A 79 -4.47 -31.95 2.35
C ASN A 79 -5.25 -32.86 1.41
N SER A 80 -4.52 -33.54 0.53
CA SER A 80 -4.82 -34.93 0.23
C SER A 80 -4.27 -35.78 1.38
N GLN A 81 -5.16 -36.37 2.18
CA GLN A 81 -5.21 -37.77 2.61
C GLN A 81 -6.26 -37.93 3.70
#